data_AF-A0A6G2DF89-F1
#
_entry.id   AF-A0A6G2DF89-F1
#
_cell.length_a   1.000
_cell.length_b   1.000
_cell.length_c   1.000
_cell.angle_alpha   90.00
_cell.angle_beta   90.00
_cell.angle_gamma   90.00
#
_symmetry.space_group_name_H-M   'P 1'
#
loop_
_entity.id
_entity.type
_entity.pdbx_description
1 polymer ?
#
loop_
_entity_poly.entity_id
_entity_poly.type
_entity_poly.pdbx_seq_one_letter_code
_entity_poly.pdbx_strand_id
1 'polypeptide(L)'
;VGDTVKGFAYTDMKQKLRLTTLEVTATQDQFGWGRVTEVRKDLGVFVDTGLPDKEIVVSLDILPVLKELWPKKGDQLYIRLEVDKKDRIWGLLAYQEDFQRL
;
A
#
# COMPACT_ATOMS: atom_id res chain seq x y z
N VAL A 1 -5.74 28.93 -10.88
CA VAL A 1 -5.61 29.06 -9.39
C VAL A 1 -6.86 29.78 -8.92
N GLY A 2 -7.58 29.20 -7.96
CA GLY A 2 -8.90 29.68 -7.52
C GLY A 2 -10.01 28.62 -7.63
N ASP A 3 -9.77 27.56 -8.40
CA ASP A 3 -10.72 26.45 -8.56
C ASP A 3 -10.49 25.35 -7.52
N THR A 4 -11.55 24.58 -7.26
CA THR A 4 -11.46 23.39 -6.41
C THR A 4 -10.99 22.18 -7.21
N VAL A 5 -10.22 21.30 -6.56
CA VAL A 5 -9.78 20.03 -7.14
C VAL A 5 -10.10 18.91 -6.15
N LYS A 6 -10.63 17.80 -6.67
CA LYS A 6 -10.79 16.55 -5.91
C LYS A 6 -9.63 15.62 -6.25
N GLY A 7 -9.08 14.96 -5.25
CA GLY A 7 -7.99 14.02 -5.44
C GLY A 7 -7.75 13.19 -4.19
N PHE A 8 -6.83 12.25 -4.31
CA PHE A 8 -6.41 11.39 -3.21
C PHE A 8 -5.19 12.02 -2.51
N ALA A 9 -5.34 12.32 -1.22
CA ALA A 9 -4.29 12.91 -0.40
C ALA A 9 -3.46 11.82 0.30
N TYR A 10 -2.14 11.98 0.32
CA TYR A 10 -1.21 11.03 0.94
C TYR A 10 0.13 11.69 1.25
N THR A 11 1.01 10.96 1.95
CA THR A 11 2.39 11.37 2.23
C THR A 11 3.36 10.54 1.39
N ASP A 12 4.25 11.19 0.63
CA ASP A 12 5.24 10.50 -0.21
C ASP A 12 6.41 9.90 0.61
N MET A 13 7.35 9.24 -0.07
CA MET A 13 8.55 8.65 0.56
C MET A 13 9.46 9.69 1.22
N LYS A 14 9.34 10.98 0.86
CA LYS A 14 10.12 12.11 1.41
C LYS A 14 9.37 12.86 2.50
N GLN A 15 8.30 12.29 3.05
CA GLN A 15 7.46 12.89 4.09
C GLN A 15 6.78 14.20 3.66
N LYS A 16 6.52 14.38 2.36
CA LYS A 16 5.77 15.54 1.85
C LYS A 16 4.31 15.18 1.65
N LEU A 17 3.41 16.09 2.03
CA LEU A 17 2.00 16.01 1.69
C LEU A 17 1.83 16.16 0.17
N ARG A 18 1.09 15.22 -0.42
CA ARG A 18 0.80 15.15 -1.86
C ARG A 18 -0.69 14.95 -2.08
N LEU A 19 -1.14 15.36 -3.26
CA LEU A 19 -2.45 15.08 -3.79
C LEU A 19 -2.26 14.52 -5.20
N THR A 20 -2.92 13.41 -5.53
CA THR A 20 -2.97 12.88 -6.90
C THR A 20 -4.41 12.92 -7.43
N THR A 21 -4.54 13.22 -8.71
CA THR A 21 -5.81 13.09 -9.46
C THR A 21 -5.81 11.86 -10.36
N LEU A 22 -4.74 11.06 -10.34
CA LEU A 22 -4.68 9.77 -11.01
C LEU A 22 -5.64 8.79 -10.30
N GLU A 23 -6.04 7.76 -11.03
CA GLU A 23 -6.81 6.67 -10.46
C GLU A 23 -6.02 5.97 -9.35
N VAL A 24 -6.68 5.76 -8.20
CA VAL A 24 -6.10 5.08 -7.04
C VAL A 24 -6.90 3.82 -6.80
N THR A 25 -6.25 2.67 -6.94
CA THR A 25 -6.89 1.35 -6.83
C THR A 25 -6.95 0.86 -5.38
N ALA A 26 -5.87 1.02 -4.63
CA ALA A 26 -5.80 0.69 -3.21
C ALA A 26 -6.08 1.94 -2.36
N THR A 27 -7.16 1.92 -1.60
CA THR A 27 -7.55 2.99 -0.66
C THR A 27 -7.79 2.42 0.73
N GLN A 28 -8.30 3.22 1.69
CA GLN A 28 -8.64 2.69 3.01
C GLN A 28 -9.86 1.75 2.97
N ASP A 29 -10.76 1.97 2.01
CA ASP A 29 -12.04 1.27 1.90
C ASP A 29 -12.07 0.23 0.77
N GLN A 30 -11.10 0.27 -0.14
CA GLN A 30 -11.02 -0.60 -1.32
C GLN A 30 -9.65 -1.25 -1.44
N PHE A 31 -9.64 -2.55 -1.71
CA PHE A 31 -8.43 -3.27 -2.06
C PHE A 31 -8.01 -2.99 -3.51
N GLY A 32 -6.70 -2.89 -3.72
CA GLY A 32 -6.08 -2.76 -5.03
C GLY A 32 -4.86 -3.66 -5.15
N TRP A 33 -4.52 -4.01 -6.38
CA TRP A 33 -3.30 -4.77 -6.67
C TRP A 33 -2.08 -3.87 -6.56
N GLY A 34 -1.02 -4.38 -5.93
CA GLY A 34 0.28 -3.75 -5.85
C GLY A 34 1.40 -4.73 -6.15
N ARG A 35 2.40 -4.27 -6.90
CA ARG A 35 3.57 -5.07 -7.28
C ARG A 35 4.66 -4.96 -6.22
N VAL A 36 5.20 -6.08 -5.77
CA VAL A 36 6.31 -6.09 -4.80
C VAL A 36 7.58 -5.51 -5.44
N THR A 37 8.12 -4.45 -4.84
CA THR A 37 9.31 -3.72 -5.30
C THR A 37 10.57 -4.12 -4.53
N GLU A 38 10.43 -4.37 -3.23
CA GLU A 38 11.52 -4.68 -2.31
C GLU A 38 11.05 -5.53 -1.12
N VAL A 39 11.96 -6.33 -0.57
CA VAL A 39 11.73 -7.14 0.63
C VAL A 39 12.79 -6.80 1.67
N ARG A 40 12.36 -6.30 2.83
CA ARG A 40 13.22 -5.96 3.97
C ARG A 40 12.86 -6.81 5.19
N LYS A 41 13.73 -7.75 5.55
CA LYS A 41 13.44 -8.75 6.61
C LYS A 41 13.20 -8.14 7.99
N ASP A 42 13.71 -6.94 8.21
CA ASP A 42 13.60 -6.12 9.43
C ASP A 42 12.36 -5.22 9.47
N LEU A 43 11.61 -5.10 8.37
CA LEU A 43 10.49 -4.16 8.24
C LEU A 43 9.24 -4.76 7.59
N GLY A 44 9.39 -5.47 6.47
CA GLY A 44 8.27 -6.00 5.70
C GLY A 44 8.53 -6.03 4.20
N VAL A 45 7.45 -6.01 3.43
CA VAL A 45 7.48 -6.04 1.97
C VAL A 45 6.96 -4.70 1.44
N PHE A 46 7.68 -4.12 0.50
CA PHE A 46 7.30 -2.88 -0.17
C PHE A 46 6.54 -3.21 -1.46
N VAL A 47 5.44 -2.50 -1.67
CA VAL A 47 4.55 -2.68 -2.82
C VAL A 47 4.20 -1.35 -3.47
N ASP A 48 4.30 -1.32 -4.79
CA ASP A 48 3.88 -0.23 -5.65
C ASP A 48 2.42 -0.44 -6.07
N THR A 49 1.54 0.46 -5.63
CA THR A 49 0.10 0.49 -5.96
C THR A 49 -0.24 1.54 -7.02
N GLY A 50 0.77 2.22 -7.59
CA GLY A 50 0.59 3.31 -8.55
C GLY A 50 0.46 4.71 -7.92
N LEU A 51 0.60 4.84 -6.59
CA LEU A 51 0.67 6.15 -5.95
C LEU A 51 2.00 6.84 -6.32
N PRO A 52 1.98 8.05 -6.91
CA PRO A 52 3.20 8.72 -7.32
C PRO A 52 4.16 8.96 -6.15
N ASP A 53 5.45 8.65 -6.34
CA ASP A 53 6.51 8.82 -5.34
C ASP A 53 6.22 8.10 -3.99
N LYS A 54 5.41 7.04 -4.00
CA LYS A 54 5.02 6.31 -2.79
C LYS A 54 4.98 4.80 -3.01
N GLU A 55 5.73 4.08 -2.17
CA GLU A 55 5.57 2.64 -1.97
C GLU A 55 4.91 2.38 -0.61
N ILE A 56 4.08 1.35 -0.54
CA ILE A 56 3.33 0.96 0.65
C ILE A 56 4.03 -0.22 1.31
N VAL A 57 4.14 -0.20 2.63
CA VAL A 57 4.78 -1.28 3.40
C VAL A 57 3.72 -2.22 3.97
N VAL A 58 3.83 -3.50 3.64
CA VAL A 58 3.13 -4.59 4.32
C VAL A 58 4.02 -5.07 5.47
N SER A 59 3.57 -4.86 6.71
CA SER A 59 4.39 -5.13 7.92
C SER A 59 4.81 -6.59 8.01
N LEU A 60 6.02 -6.84 8.50
CA LEU A 60 6.49 -8.17 8.86
C LEU A 60 5.59 -8.88 9.87
N ASP A 61 4.84 -8.13 10.68
CA ASP A 61 3.96 -8.66 11.74
C ASP A 61 2.75 -9.42 11.19
N ILE A 62 2.36 -9.14 9.94
CA ILE A 62 1.24 -9.82 9.25
C ILE A 62 1.72 -10.79 8.17
N LEU A 63 3.03 -10.97 8.03
CA LEU A 63 3.64 -11.92 7.11
C LEU A 63 3.93 -13.25 7.81
N PRO A 64 4.05 -14.36 7.05
CA PRO A 64 4.43 -15.65 7.63
C PRO A 64 5.73 -15.58 8.43
N VAL A 65 5.82 -16.35 9.51
CA VAL A 65 7.03 -16.45 10.35
C VAL A 65 8.22 -16.96 9.51
N LEU A 66 7.97 -17.92 8.62
CA LEU A 66 8.95 -18.46 7.69
C LEU A 66 9.23 -17.47 6.55
N LYS A 67 10.42 -16.86 6.57
CA LYS A 67 10.84 -15.84 5.59
C LYS A 67 10.93 -16.34 4.15
N GLU A 68 11.05 -17.65 3.94
CA GLU A 68 11.03 -18.27 2.62
C GLU A 68 9.66 -18.23 1.94
N LEU A 69 8.59 -18.08 2.74
CA LEU A 69 7.21 -17.91 2.27
C LEU A 69 6.85 -16.45 2.02
N TRP A 70 7.79 -15.52 2.20
CA TRP A 70 7.52 -14.12 1.95
C TRP A 70 7.37 -13.85 0.45
N PRO A 71 6.48 -12.91 0.07
CA PRO A 71 6.40 -12.40 -1.29
C PRO A 71 7.77 -11.93 -1.78
N LYS A 72 8.07 -12.21 -3.04
CA LYS A 72 9.33 -11.83 -3.70
C LYS A 72 9.12 -10.64 -4.60
N LYS A 73 10.22 -9.95 -4.92
CA LYS A 73 10.22 -8.85 -5.88
C LYS A 73 9.59 -9.31 -7.21
N GLY A 74 8.58 -8.57 -7.66
CA GLY A 74 7.82 -8.88 -8.87
C GLY A 74 6.47 -9.54 -8.62
N ASP A 75 6.25 -10.13 -7.44
CA ASP A 75 4.96 -10.73 -7.07
C ASP A 75 3.88 -9.64 -6.94
N GLN A 76 2.62 -10.08 -6.92
CA GLN A 76 1.45 -9.20 -6.79
C GLN A 76 0.77 -9.47 -5.44
N LEU A 77 0.47 -8.40 -4.70
CA LEU A 77 -0.29 -8.46 -3.46
C LEU A 77 -1.58 -7.65 -3.64
N TYR A 78 -2.68 -8.16 -3.11
CA TYR A 78 -3.95 -7.45 -3.07
C TYR A 78 -4.10 -6.82 -1.69
N ILE A 79 -4.01 -5.49 -1.63
CA ILE A 79 -3.93 -4.74 -0.37
C ILE A 79 -4.88 -3.55 -0.31
N ARG A 80 -5.29 -3.20 0.90
CA ARG A 80 -5.89 -1.89 1.22
C ARG A 80 -4.95 -1.10 2.11
N LEU A 81 -5.20 0.20 2.25
CA LEU A 81 -4.36 1.10 3.03
C LEU A 81 -4.89 1.24 4.46
N GLU A 82 -3.98 1.41 5.42
CA GLU A 82 -4.29 1.81 6.79
C GLU A 82 -3.36 2.94 7.20
N VAL A 83 -3.89 3.94 7.92
CA VAL A 83 -3.09 5.04 8.48
C VAL A 83 -3.01 4.86 9.98
N ASP A 84 -1.79 4.82 10.51
CA ASP A 84 -1.58 4.69 11.94
C ASP A 84 -1.62 6.05 12.68
N LYS A 85 -1.50 6.00 14.01
CA LYS A 85 -1.51 7.19 14.88
C LYS A 85 -0.32 8.15 14.68
N LYS A 86 0.66 7.79 13.84
CA LYS A 86 1.82 8.60 13.48
C LYS A 86 1.75 9.04 12.00
N ASP A 87 0.56 9.00 11.39
CA ASP A 87 0.31 9.36 10.00
C ASP A 87 1.10 8.54 8.97
N ARG A 88 1.51 7.31 9.34
CA ARG A 88 2.20 6.39 8.43
C ARG A 88 1.18 5.52 7.72
N ILE A 89 1.36 5.36 6.42
CA ILE A 89 0.52 4.53 5.56
C ILE A 89 1.10 3.11 5.48
N TRP A 90 0.28 2.13 5.81
CA TRP A 90 0.58 0.70 5.79
C TRP A 90 -0.34 -0.04 4.81
N GLY A 91 0.12 -1.19 4.33
CA GLY A 91 -0.66 -2.10 3.50
C GLY A 91 -1.18 -3.26 4.34
N LEU A 92 -2.49 -3.52 4.23
CA LEU A 92 -3.13 -4.68 4.81
C LEU A 92 -3.51 -5.68 3.71
N LEU A 93 -3.10 -6.93 3.88
CA LEU A 93 -3.40 -8.01 2.95
C LEU A 93 -4.90 -8.35 2.98
N ALA A 94 -5.45 -8.62 1.80
CA ALA A 94 -6.77 -9.23 1.68
C ALA A 94 -6.73 -10.67 2.23
N TYR A 95 -7.76 -11.03 2.99
CA TYR A 95 -8.03 -12.40 3.40
C TYR A 95 -8.96 -13.07 2.39
N GLN A 96 -9.09 -14.40 2.47
CA GLN A 96 -9.96 -15.17 1.57
C GLN A 96 -11.42 -14.65 1.56
N GLU A 97 -11.90 -14.14 2.69
CA GLU A 97 -13.23 -13.56 2.84
C GLU A 97 -13.42 -12.28 2.03
N ASP A 98 -12.35 -11.48 1.85
CA ASP A 98 -12.38 -10.23 1.08
C ASP A 98 -12.54 -10.50 -0.43
N PHE A 99 -12.14 -11.68 -0.91
CA PHE A 99 -12.30 -12.09 -2.31
C PHE A 99 -13.74 -12.50 -2.64
N GLN A 100 -14.63 -12.70 -1.66
CA GLN A 100 -16.03 -13.06 -1.91
C GLN A 100 -16.86 -11.91 -2.53
N ARG A 101 -16.28 -10.70 -2.63
CA ARG A 101 -16.94 -9.50 -3.18
C ARG A 101 -16.43 -9.09 -4.57
N LEU A 102 -15.56 -9.89 -5.19
CA LEU A 102 -15.07 -9.67 -6.56
C LEU A 102 -16.07 -10.17 -7.62
#